data_AF-A0A8H7T0G9-F1
#
_entry.id   AF-A0A8H7T0G9-F1
#
_cell.length_a   1.000
_cell.length_b   1.000
_cell.length_c   1.000
_cell.angle_alpha   90.00
_cell.angle_beta   90.00
_cell.angle_gamma   90.00
#
_symmetry.space_group_name_H-M   'P 1'
#
loop_
_entity.id
_entity.type
_entity.pdbx_description
1 polymer ?
#
loop_
_entity_poly.entity_id
_entity_poly.type
_entity_poly.pdbx_seq_one_letter_code
_entity_poly.pdbx_strand_id
1 'polypeptide(L)'
;MSRSKETLESVVFGTGLTALTGATTGATIAILKNAPVKQYAISTGLNCGVFGATFFMVRETFITYQRKQNFQFGLKDSETKDIDALFSSAMAGATTGGLLSAAYKGPKSVVSGAVMYGAICTGLQVMYTAGNNWRQQWILEGGVDRPVTNKGPEQPKEVFSIMKYINLPSWFPIHQLSEEEYNDLLDTKLKTLEAELAQLEKEIQSSNKKAD
;
A
#
# COMPACT_ATOMS: atom_id res chain seq x y z
N MET A 1 -4.46 13.74 13.74
CA MET A 1 -4.16 12.66 14.70
C MET A 1 -4.45 11.26 14.12
N SER A 2 -5.51 11.08 13.32
CA SER A 2 -5.81 9.81 12.60
C SER A 2 -4.66 9.35 11.68
N ARG A 3 -4.14 10.27 10.85
CA ARG A 3 -3.13 9.95 9.82
C ARG A 3 -1.77 9.50 10.35
N SER A 4 -1.34 10.02 11.50
CA SER A 4 -0.12 9.54 12.17
C SER A 4 -0.29 8.09 12.65
N LYS A 5 -1.50 7.69 13.02
CA LYS A 5 -1.79 6.29 13.40
C LYS A 5 -1.76 5.37 12.18
N GLU A 6 -2.34 5.77 11.05
CA GLU A 6 -2.27 5.01 9.79
C GLU A 6 -0.82 4.82 9.31
N THR A 7 -0.01 5.88 9.41
CA THR A 7 1.42 5.81 9.07
C THR A 7 2.16 4.84 9.99
N LEU A 8 1.91 4.93 11.30
CA LEU A 8 2.51 4.03 12.29
C LEU A 8 2.09 2.57 12.03
N GLU A 9 0.82 2.34 11.72
CA GLU A 9 0.29 1.01 11.44
C GLU A 9 0.91 0.40 10.19
N SER A 10 1.02 1.17 9.10
CA SER A 10 1.73 0.77 7.87
C SER A 10 3.17 0.36 8.16
N VAL A 11 3.89 1.17 8.94
CA VAL A 11 5.29 0.90 9.32
C VAL A 11 5.40 -0.35 10.20
N VAL A 12 4.55 -0.49 11.22
CA VAL A 12 4.57 -1.63 12.15
C VAL A 12 4.24 -2.93 11.40
N PHE A 13 3.21 -2.92 10.55
CA PHE A 13 2.82 -4.07 9.75
C PHE A 13 3.91 -4.47 8.75
N GLY A 14 4.45 -3.50 8.00
CA GLY A 14 5.56 -3.73 7.07
C GLY A 14 6.81 -4.26 7.78
N THR A 15 7.15 -3.70 8.94
CA THR A 15 8.27 -4.17 9.78
C THR A 15 8.04 -5.61 10.24
N GLY A 16 6.85 -5.92 10.73
CA GLY A 16 6.50 -7.27 11.18
C GLY A 16 6.65 -8.30 10.07
N LEU A 17 6.14 -8.00 8.86
CA LEU A 17 6.31 -8.88 7.70
C LEU A 17 7.78 -9.10 7.34
N THR A 18 8.58 -8.03 7.26
CA THR A 18 10.01 -8.15 6.96
C THR A 18 10.79 -8.93 8.02
N ALA A 19 10.44 -8.78 9.30
CA ALA A 19 11.04 -9.54 10.38
C ALA A 19 10.71 -11.04 10.29
N LEU A 20 9.46 -11.40 9.93
CA LEU A 20 9.05 -12.78 9.71
C LEU A 20 9.76 -13.40 8.50
N THR A 21 9.83 -12.69 7.38
CA THR A 21 10.59 -13.15 6.19
C THR A 21 12.08 -13.29 6.52
N GLY A 22 12.65 -12.38 7.31
CA GLY A 22 14.02 -12.48 7.80
C GLY A 22 14.24 -13.69 8.71
N ALA A 23 13.31 -13.95 9.64
CA ALA A 23 13.40 -15.08 10.57
C ALA A 23 13.29 -16.43 9.84
N THR A 24 12.37 -16.54 8.88
CA THR A 24 12.21 -17.76 8.04
C THR A 24 13.43 -18.00 7.17
N THR A 25 14.00 -16.94 6.57
CA THR A 25 15.26 -17.03 5.81
C THR A 25 16.42 -17.45 6.71
N GLY A 26 16.55 -16.84 7.90
CA GLY A 26 17.56 -17.19 8.89
C GLY A 26 17.46 -18.63 9.38
N ALA A 27 16.24 -19.12 9.61
CA ALA A 27 16.00 -20.52 9.98
C ALA A 27 16.43 -21.47 8.86
N THR A 28 16.10 -21.16 7.60
CA THR A 28 16.48 -21.96 6.44
C THR A 28 18.00 -22.05 6.29
N ILE A 29 18.70 -20.92 6.42
CA ILE A 29 20.17 -20.87 6.36
C ILE A 29 20.79 -21.65 7.52
N ALA A 30 20.19 -21.62 8.71
CA ALA A 30 20.69 -22.35 9.87
C ALA A 30 20.60 -23.87 9.67
N ILE A 31 19.52 -24.36 9.07
CA ILE A 31 19.37 -25.78 8.70
C ILE A 31 20.45 -26.17 7.69
N LEU A 32 20.66 -25.37 6.64
CA LEU A 32 21.68 -25.65 5.61
C LEU A 32 23.11 -25.65 6.16
N LYS A 33 23.38 -24.85 7.20
CA LYS A 33 24.70 -24.75 7.83
C LYS A 33 24.89 -25.63 9.07
N ASN A 34 23.90 -26.47 9.42
CA ASN A 34 23.90 -27.26 10.67
C ASN A 34 24.20 -26.40 11.92
N ALA A 35 23.66 -25.18 11.96
CA ALA A 35 23.86 -24.18 13.01
C ALA A 35 22.63 -24.10 13.95
N PRO A 36 22.73 -23.51 15.16
CA PRO A 36 21.59 -23.40 16.07
C PRO A 36 20.46 -22.52 15.49
N VAL A 37 19.40 -23.16 15.01
CA VAL A 37 18.27 -22.54 14.29
C VAL A 37 17.63 -21.38 15.07
N LYS A 38 17.44 -21.55 16.38
CA LYS A 38 16.77 -20.54 17.23
C LYS A 38 17.54 -19.21 17.23
N GLN A 39 18.85 -19.24 17.38
CA GLN A 39 19.68 -18.03 17.44
C GLN A 39 19.76 -17.35 16.08
N TYR A 40 19.93 -18.11 15.00
CA TYR A 40 19.99 -17.57 13.64
C TYR A 40 18.66 -16.98 13.18
N ALA A 41 17.54 -17.64 13.46
CA ALA A 41 16.20 -17.14 13.13
C ALA A 41 15.90 -15.84 13.88
N ILE A 42 16.15 -15.78 15.19
CA ILE A 42 15.91 -14.59 16.01
C ILE A 42 16.83 -13.44 15.58
N SER A 43 18.13 -13.70 15.42
CA SER A 43 19.09 -12.67 15.03
C SER A 43 18.81 -12.10 13.64
N THR A 44 18.53 -12.97 12.67
CA THR A 44 18.22 -12.53 11.30
C THR A 44 16.88 -11.80 11.25
N GLY A 45 15.86 -12.28 11.97
CA GLY A 45 14.57 -11.63 12.08
C GLY A 45 14.66 -10.24 12.70
N LEU A 46 15.42 -10.07 13.79
CA LEU A 46 15.65 -8.77 14.42
C LEU A 46 16.41 -7.81 13.51
N ASN A 47 17.49 -8.26 12.87
CA ASN A 47 18.25 -7.44 11.92
C ASN A 47 17.37 -7.00 10.74
N CYS A 48 16.64 -7.92 10.11
CA CYS A 48 15.70 -7.60 9.05
C CYS A 48 14.57 -6.68 9.52
N GLY A 49 14.09 -6.83 10.75
CA GLY A 49 13.10 -5.94 11.35
C GLY A 49 13.63 -4.51 11.51
N VAL A 50 14.86 -4.33 12.01
CA VAL A 50 15.48 -2.99 12.12
C VAL A 50 15.64 -2.34 10.73
N PHE A 51 16.06 -3.11 9.73
CA PHE A 51 16.15 -2.61 8.35
C PHE A 51 14.78 -2.30 7.75
N GLY A 52 13.78 -3.16 7.96
CA GLY A 52 12.41 -2.94 7.53
C GLY A 52 11.82 -1.67 8.14
N ALA A 53 11.97 -1.49 9.46
CA ALA A 53 11.51 -0.29 10.17
C ALA A 53 12.15 0.98 9.60
N THR A 54 13.46 0.95 9.36
CA THR A 54 14.19 2.09 8.78
C THR A 54 13.66 2.40 7.38
N PHE A 55 13.48 1.39 6.54
CA PHE A 55 12.96 1.56 5.18
C PHE A 55 11.55 2.15 5.17
N PHE A 56 10.62 1.55 5.93
CA PHE A 56 9.22 2.01 5.93
C PHE A 56 9.07 3.40 6.56
N MET A 57 9.84 3.73 7.61
CA MET A 57 9.83 5.08 8.17
C MET A 57 10.30 6.13 7.15
N VAL A 58 11.41 5.87 6.45
CA VAL A 58 11.93 6.79 5.44
C VAL A 58 10.93 6.94 4.30
N ARG A 59 10.38 5.83 3.80
CA ARG A 59 9.38 5.81 2.74
C ARG A 59 8.14 6.64 3.09
N GLU A 60 7.56 6.41 4.25
CA GLU A 60 6.36 7.14 4.70
C GLU A 60 6.64 8.64 4.94
N THR A 61 7.84 8.99 5.38
CA THR A 61 8.27 10.39 5.51
C THR A 61 8.29 11.06 4.14
N PHE A 62 8.86 10.41 3.11
CA PHE A 62 8.87 10.94 1.74
C PHE A 62 7.47 11.02 1.12
N ILE A 63 6.60 10.04 1.35
CA ILE A 63 5.21 10.08 0.87
C ILE A 63 4.46 11.24 1.53
N THR A 64 4.59 11.38 2.85
CA THR A 64 3.93 12.46 3.59
C THR A 64 4.43 13.83 3.14
N TYR A 65 5.73 13.95 2.85
CA TYR A 65 6.32 15.18 2.33
C TYR A 65 5.81 15.53 0.93
N GLN A 66 5.85 14.58 -0.01
CA GLN A 66 5.37 14.78 -1.38
C GLN A 66 3.88 15.13 -1.41
N ARG A 67 3.04 14.44 -0.64
CA ARG A 67 1.60 14.75 -0.57
C ARG A 67 1.31 16.15 -0.03
N LYS A 68 2.10 16.66 0.92
CA LYS A 68 1.97 18.05 1.39
C LYS A 68 2.30 19.05 0.28
N GLN A 69 3.27 18.74 -0.57
CA GLN A 69 3.62 19.57 -1.72
C GLN A 69 2.57 19.46 -2.84
N ASN A 70 2.12 18.25 -3.19
CA ASN A 70 1.14 18.02 -4.25
C ASN A 70 -0.21 18.71 -3.96
N PHE A 71 -0.60 18.80 -2.67
CA PHE A 71 -1.76 19.59 -2.25
C PHE A 71 -1.62 21.09 -2.58
N GLN A 72 -0.42 21.66 -2.47
CA GLN A 72 -0.19 23.08 -2.79
C GLN A 72 -0.35 23.39 -4.29
N PHE A 73 -0.10 22.39 -5.15
CA PHE A 73 -0.25 22.52 -6.59
C PHE A 73 -1.65 22.09 -7.09
N GLY A 74 -2.56 21.68 -6.20
CA GLY A 74 -3.91 21.23 -6.56
C GLY A 74 -3.96 19.89 -7.29
N LEU A 75 -2.88 19.08 -7.24
CA LEU A 75 -2.87 17.78 -7.89
C LEU A 75 -3.68 16.76 -7.07
N LYS A 76 -4.49 15.97 -7.78
CA LYS A 76 -5.26 14.89 -7.17
C LYS A 76 -4.33 13.72 -6.80
N ASP A 77 -4.56 13.17 -5.62
CA ASP A 77 -3.78 12.08 -5.02
C ASP A 77 -3.77 10.79 -5.87
N SER A 78 -4.70 10.66 -6.83
CA SER A 78 -4.75 9.54 -7.79
C SER A 78 -3.74 9.68 -8.92
N GLU A 79 -3.46 10.89 -9.38
CA GLU A 79 -2.61 11.15 -10.54
C GLU A 79 -1.13 11.00 -10.19
N THR A 80 -0.73 11.46 -8.99
CA THR A 80 0.67 11.41 -8.56
C THR A 80 1.02 10.13 -7.82
N LYS A 81 0.04 9.29 -7.46
CA LYS A 81 0.21 8.14 -6.55
C LYS A 81 1.38 7.23 -6.96
N ASP A 82 1.44 6.88 -8.23
CA ASP A 82 2.41 5.90 -8.73
C ASP A 82 3.83 6.48 -8.78
N ILE A 83 3.95 7.75 -9.17
CA ILE A 83 5.23 8.47 -9.18
C ILE A 83 5.71 8.75 -7.76
N ASP A 84 4.83 9.18 -6.86
CA ASP A 84 5.14 9.42 -5.46
C ASP A 84 5.60 8.13 -4.77
N ALA A 85 4.94 6.99 -5.09
CA ALA A 85 5.30 5.68 -4.60
C ALA A 85 6.63 5.18 -5.17
N LEU A 86 6.90 5.40 -6.46
CA LEU A 86 8.18 5.10 -7.09
C LEU A 86 9.33 5.90 -6.47
N PHE A 87 9.18 7.21 -6.38
CA PHE A 87 10.22 8.08 -5.83
C PHE A 87 10.48 7.79 -4.34
N SER A 88 9.43 7.62 -3.54
CA SER A 88 9.58 7.31 -2.12
C SER A 88 10.21 5.94 -1.88
N SER A 89 9.85 4.91 -2.65
CA SER A 89 10.48 3.59 -2.56
C SER A 89 11.94 3.62 -3.02
N ALA A 90 12.26 4.38 -4.08
CA ALA A 90 13.63 4.55 -4.55
C ALA A 90 14.51 5.27 -3.53
N MET A 91 14.03 6.40 -2.98
CA MET A 91 14.73 7.20 -1.98
C MET A 91 14.90 6.45 -0.65
N ALA A 92 13.86 5.74 -0.22
CA ALA A 92 13.95 4.88 0.96
C ALA A 92 14.94 3.74 0.77
N GLY A 93 14.88 3.05 -0.38
CA GLY A 93 15.83 2.00 -0.73
C GLY A 93 17.27 2.52 -0.79
N ALA A 94 17.49 3.68 -1.39
CA ALA A 94 18.80 4.31 -1.47
C ALA A 94 19.33 4.71 -0.09
N THR A 95 18.48 5.33 0.75
CA THR A 95 18.86 5.78 2.09
C THR A 95 19.18 4.59 2.99
N THR A 96 18.27 3.62 3.08
CA THR A 96 18.46 2.42 3.91
C THR A 96 19.60 1.55 3.40
N GLY A 97 19.75 1.38 2.09
CA GLY A 97 20.82 0.60 1.48
C GLY A 97 22.20 1.24 1.62
N GLY A 98 22.27 2.57 1.57
CA GLY A 98 23.47 3.34 1.84
C GLY A 98 23.91 3.21 3.31
N LEU A 99 22.97 3.39 4.25
CA LEU A 99 23.20 3.17 5.69
C LEU A 99 23.65 1.75 5.99
N LEU A 100 22.96 0.75 5.42
CA LEU A 100 23.27 -0.66 5.59
C LEU A 100 24.67 -0.99 5.07
N SER A 101 25.02 -0.51 3.88
CA SER A 101 26.33 -0.76 3.31
C SER A 101 27.42 -0.07 4.13
N ALA A 102 27.17 1.15 4.60
CA ALA A 102 28.07 1.84 5.52
C ALA A 102 28.37 1.01 6.77
N ALA A 103 27.33 0.42 7.38
CA ALA A 103 27.45 -0.31 8.64
C ALA A 103 28.22 -1.63 8.50
N TYR A 104 28.01 -2.40 7.42
CA TYR A 104 28.63 -3.72 7.26
C TYR A 104 29.93 -3.73 6.45
N LYS A 105 30.05 -2.85 5.44
CA LYS A 105 31.18 -2.84 4.49
C LYS A 105 31.99 -1.53 4.55
N GLY A 106 31.59 -0.59 5.40
CA GLY A 106 32.28 0.69 5.60
C GLY A 106 31.83 1.81 4.67
N PRO A 107 32.33 3.05 4.89
CA PRO A 107 31.81 4.27 4.28
C PRO A 107 31.99 4.33 2.76
N LYS A 108 33.02 3.66 2.22
CA LYS A 108 33.27 3.62 0.77
C LYS A 108 32.18 2.84 0.00
N SER A 109 31.43 1.99 0.69
CA SER A 109 30.38 1.16 0.07
C SER A 109 28.99 1.83 0.07
N VAL A 110 28.83 2.99 0.71
CA VAL A 110 27.55 3.71 0.83
C VAL A 110 26.92 3.94 -0.54
N VAL A 111 27.70 4.45 -1.50
CA VAL A 111 27.19 4.79 -2.84
C VAL A 111 26.73 3.55 -3.58
N SER A 112 27.55 2.48 -3.56
CA SER A 112 27.20 1.21 -4.20
C SER A 112 25.94 0.59 -3.58
N GLY A 113 25.81 0.66 -2.24
CA GLY A 113 24.63 0.24 -1.52
C GLY A 113 23.39 1.03 -1.90
N ALA A 114 23.48 2.35 -1.88
CA ALA A 114 22.36 3.23 -2.20
C ALA A 114 21.84 2.97 -3.61
N VAL A 115 22.73 2.84 -4.60
CA VAL A 115 22.34 2.55 -5.98
C VAL A 115 21.71 1.16 -6.09
N MET A 116 22.30 0.13 -5.49
CA MET A 116 21.80 -1.24 -5.61
C MET A 116 20.41 -1.39 -4.97
N TYR A 117 20.24 -0.96 -3.72
CA TYR A 117 18.97 -1.08 -3.03
C TYR A 117 17.92 -0.13 -3.59
N GLY A 118 18.30 1.08 -4.01
CA GLY A 118 17.40 2.00 -4.71
C GLY A 118 16.86 1.41 -6.02
N ALA A 119 17.74 0.79 -6.83
CA ALA A 119 17.34 0.11 -8.06
C ALA A 119 16.41 -1.08 -7.81
N ILE A 120 16.72 -1.92 -6.81
CA ILE A 120 15.87 -3.06 -6.42
C ILE A 120 14.48 -2.57 -5.99
N CYS A 121 14.41 -1.58 -5.10
CA CYS A 121 13.14 -1.04 -4.63
C CYS A 121 12.34 -0.39 -5.76
N THR A 122 13.00 0.31 -6.69
CA THR A 122 12.35 0.86 -7.88
C THR A 122 11.77 -0.24 -8.75
N GLY A 123 12.56 -1.29 -9.03
CA GLY A 123 12.11 -2.45 -9.81
C GLY A 123 10.90 -3.15 -9.17
N LEU A 124 10.94 -3.38 -7.86
CA LEU A 124 9.82 -3.96 -7.10
C LEU A 124 8.56 -3.08 -7.19
N GLN A 125 8.72 -1.76 -7.07
CA GLN A 125 7.61 -0.83 -7.14
C GLN A 125 7.02 -0.76 -8.56
N VAL A 126 7.85 -0.80 -9.61
CA VAL A 126 7.40 -0.88 -11.01
C VAL A 126 6.61 -2.17 -11.24
N MET A 127 7.11 -3.31 -10.77
CA MET A 127 6.39 -4.59 -10.89
C MET A 127 5.05 -4.55 -10.16
N TYR A 128 5.00 -3.98 -8.96
CA TYR A 128 3.76 -3.81 -8.21
C TYR A 128 2.74 -2.92 -8.95
N THR A 129 3.19 -1.77 -9.45
CA THR A 129 2.33 -0.84 -10.21
C THR A 129 1.84 -1.48 -11.51
N ALA A 130 2.71 -2.16 -12.27
CA ALA A 130 2.33 -2.88 -13.49
C ALA A 130 1.28 -3.97 -13.20
N GLY A 131 1.45 -4.73 -12.12
CA GLY A 131 0.48 -5.74 -11.70
C GLY A 131 -0.87 -5.15 -11.29
N ASN A 132 -0.88 -4.01 -10.58
CA ASN A 132 -2.13 -3.33 -10.23
C ASN A 132 -2.83 -2.77 -11.48
N ASN A 133 -2.07 -2.20 -12.41
CA ASN A 133 -2.61 -1.68 -13.67
C ASN A 133 -3.17 -2.79 -14.54
N TRP A 134 -2.48 -3.93 -14.63
CA TRP A 134 -2.98 -5.14 -15.29
C TRP A 134 -4.31 -5.57 -14.66
N ARG A 135 -4.39 -5.74 -13.34
CA ARG A 135 -5.63 -6.08 -12.65
C ARG A 135 -6.76 -5.07 -12.93
N GLN A 136 -6.44 -3.77 -12.95
CA GLN A 136 -7.42 -2.72 -13.20
C GLN A 136 -7.93 -2.74 -14.65
N GLN A 137 -7.05 -2.99 -15.62
CA GLN A 137 -7.43 -3.18 -17.02
C GLN A 137 -8.37 -4.38 -17.18
N TRP A 138 -8.08 -5.51 -16.53
CA TRP A 138 -8.96 -6.68 -16.52
C TRP A 138 -10.35 -6.39 -15.95
N ILE A 139 -10.44 -5.58 -14.89
CA ILE A 139 -11.74 -5.18 -14.31
C ILE A 139 -12.51 -4.26 -15.25
N LEU A 140 -11.81 -3.33 -15.91
CA LEU A 140 -12.43 -2.43 -16.88
C LEU A 140 -12.91 -3.21 -18.12
N GLU A 141 -12.10 -4.13 -18.65
CA GLU A 141 -12.49 -5.00 -19.76
C GLU A 141 -13.66 -5.92 -19.38
N GLY A 142 -13.70 -6.43 -18.15
CA GLY A 142 -14.85 -7.21 -17.65
C GLY A 142 -16.09 -6.39 -17.27
N GLY A 143 -15.98 -5.05 -17.19
CA GLY A 143 -17.04 -4.14 -16.75
C GLY A 143 -17.61 -3.23 -17.84
N VAL A 144 -17.01 -3.18 -19.04
CA VAL A 144 -17.38 -2.25 -20.12
C VAL A 144 -18.59 -2.71 -20.96
N ASP A 145 -19.14 -3.91 -20.72
CA ASP A 145 -20.40 -4.40 -21.33
C ASP A 145 -21.68 -4.03 -20.55
N ARG A 146 -21.69 -2.93 -19.80
CA ARG A 146 -22.95 -2.34 -19.28
C ARG A 146 -23.27 -1.03 -20.00
N PRO A 147 -23.83 -1.08 -21.23
CA PRO A 147 -24.64 0.05 -21.69
C PRO A 147 -25.79 0.22 -20.70
N VAL A 148 -26.05 1.46 -20.29
CA VAL A 148 -27.29 1.83 -19.59
C VAL A 148 -28.43 1.62 -20.57
N THR A 149 -28.94 0.40 -20.66
CA THR A 149 -30.11 0.09 -21.48
C THR A 149 -30.90 -1.02 -20.81
N ASN A 150 -32.08 -0.63 -20.33
CA ASN A 150 -33.21 -1.50 -20.01
C ASN A 150 -33.22 -2.76 -20.89
N LYS A 151 -33.05 -3.95 -20.28
CA LYS A 151 -33.71 -5.20 -20.67
C LYS A 151 -33.46 -6.28 -19.61
N GLY A 152 -34.52 -7.06 -19.36
CA GLY A 152 -34.57 -8.15 -18.39
C GLY A 152 -33.69 -9.37 -18.73
N PRO A 153 -33.96 -10.52 -18.11
CA PRO A 153 -32.93 -11.42 -17.59
C PRO A 153 -32.36 -12.34 -18.68
N GLU A 154 -31.09 -12.17 -19.03
CA GLU A 154 -30.36 -13.20 -19.77
C GLU A 154 -28.98 -13.48 -19.16
N GLN A 155 -28.66 -14.77 -19.15
CA GLN A 155 -27.77 -15.47 -18.22
C GLN A 155 -26.28 -15.19 -18.50
N PRO A 156 -25.42 -15.26 -17.45
CA PRO A 156 -24.03 -14.83 -17.54
C PRO A 156 -23.14 -15.88 -18.23
N LYS A 157 -22.37 -15.45 -19.23
CA LYS A 157 -21.36 -16.27 -19.90
C LYS A 157 -20.17 -16.53 -18.99
N GLU A 158 -19.81 -17.80 -18.91
CA GLU A 158 -18.78 -18.37 -18.05
C GLU A 158 -17.35 -18.03 -18.49
N VAL A 159 -16.62 -17.24 -17.70
CA VAL A 159 -15.14 -17.28 -17.73
C VAL A 159 -14.53 -16.95 -16.35
N PHE A 160 -14.50 -17.95 -15.47
CA PHE A 160 -13.40 -18.34 -14.56
C PHE A 160 -13.95 -19.37 -13.55
N SER A 161 -14.05 -20.63 -14.01
CA SER A 161 -14.52 -21.77 -13.21
C SER A 161 -13.56 -22.22 -12.10
N ILE A 162 -12.57 -21.39 -11.73
CA ILE A 162 -11.57 -21.71 -10.69
C ILE A 162 -11.71 -20.80 -9.47
N MET A 163 -12.10 -19.52 -9.67
CA MET A 163 -12.38 -18.59 -8.57
C MET A 163 -13.75 -18.84 -7.91
N LYS A 164 -14.68 -19.45 -8.67
CA LYS A 164 -16.03 -19.81 -8.21
C LYS A 164 -16.05 -20.91 -7.13
N TYR A 165 -14.97 -21.70 -7.04
CA TYR A 165 -14.80 -22.76 -6.03
C TYR A 165 -14.04 -22.31 -4.78
N ILE A 166 -13.50 -21.08 -4.77
CA ILE A 166 -12.89 -20.51 -3.58
C ILE A 166 -14.01 -19.82 -2.77
N ASN A 167 -14.78 -20.63 -2.05
CA ASN A 167 -15.68 -20.15 -1.01
C ASN A 167 -14.82 -19.66 0.16
N LEU A 168 -14.35 -18.41 0.07
CA LEU A 168 -13.62 -17.75 1.16
C LEU A 168 -14.58 -17.64 2.35
N PRO A 169 -14.24 -18.19 3.54
CA PRO A 169 -15.05 -18.03 4.74
C PRO A 169 -15.34 -16.55 5.02
N SER A 170 -16.49 -16.24 5.61
CA SER A 170 -16.93 -14.87 5.93
C SER A 170 -15.99 -14.07 6.85
N TRP A 171 -14.98 -14.72 7.43
CA TRP A 171 -13.93 -14.11 8.24
C TRP A 171 -12.74 -13.56 7.41
N PHE A 172 -12.69 -13.83 6.10
CA PHE A 172 -11.61 -13.37 5.23
C PHE A 172 -11.88 -11.95 4.70
N PRO A 173 -10.91 -11.01 4.75
CA PRO A 173 -11.12 -9.58 4.48
C PRO A 173 -11.41 -9.21 3.02
N ILE A 174 -11.48 -10.20 2.12
CA ILE A 174 -11.78 -10.02 0.69
C ILE A 174 -12.97 -10.91 0.36
N HIS A 175 -14.18 -10.31 0.27
CA HIS A 175 -15.39 -11.00 -0.20
C HIS A 175 -16.03 -10.25 -1.37
N GLN A 176 -16.82 -10.96 -2.18
CA GLN A 176 -17.61 -10.35 -3.24
C GLN A 176 -18.88 -9.73 -2.65
N LEU A 177 -19.01 -8.41 -2.76
CA LEU A 177 -20.22 -7.68 -2.37
C LEU A 177 -21.43 -8.20 -3.15
N SER A 178 -22.49 -8.55 -2.43
CA SER A 178 -23.80 -8.79 -3.03
C SER A 178 -24.40 -7.47 -3.55
N GLU A 179 -25.34 -7.55 -4.50
CA GLU A 179 -25.99 -6.35 -5.05
C GLU A 179 -26.73 -5.55 -3.96
N GLU A 180 -27.28 -6.24 -2.96
CA GLU A 180 -27.94 -5.61 -1.81
C GLU A 180 -26.95 -4.85 -0.92
N GLU A 181 -25.83 -5.47 -0.55
CA GLU A 181 -24.77 -4.80 0.23
C GLU A 181 -24.14 -3.63 -0.52
N TYR A 182 -24.00 -3.75 -1.85
CA TYR A 182 -23.50 -2.65 -2.68
C TYR A 182 -24.43 -1.43 -2.63
N ASN A 183 -25.75 -1.66 -2.74
CA ASN A 183 -26.74 -0.60 -2.68
C ASN A 183 -26.79 0.05 -1.28
N ASP A 184 -26.68 -0.74 -0.22
CA ASP A 184 -26.65 -0.24 1.16
C ASP A 184 -25.38 0.59 1.45
N LEU A 185 -24.23 0.17 0.93
CA LEU A 185 -23.00 0.97 0.97
C LEU A 185 -23.15 2.28 0.20
N LEU A 186 -23.78 2.26 -0.96
CA LEU A 186 -23.98 3.45 -1.78
C LEU A 186 -24.89 4.47 -1.06
N ASP A 187 -25.98 4.00 -0.46
CA ASP A 187 -26.90 4.84 0.32
C ASP A 187 -26.19 5.42 1.57
N THR A 188 -25.37 4.62 2.24
CA THR A 188 -24.55 5.07 3.37
C THR A 188 -23.55 6.16 2.94
N LYS A 189 -22.90 6.01 1.78
CA LYS A 189 -21.98 7.00 1.24
C LYS A 189 -22.69 8.30 0.86
N LEU A 190 -23.88 8.21 0.27
CA LEU A 190 -24.72 9.38 -0.05
C LEU A 190 -25.09 10.15 1.22
N LYS A 191 -25.63 9.47 2.23
CA LYS A 191 -25.97 10.10 3.53
C LYS A 191 -24.76 10.75 4.19
N THR A 192 -23.60 10.12 4.10
CA THR A 192 -22.36 10.69 4.66
C THR A 192 -21.95 11.97 3.94
N LEU A 193 -22.01 11.98 2.60
CA LEU A 193 -21.71 13.17 1.80
C LEU A 193 -22.72 14.30 2.03
N GLU A 194 -24.00 13.98 2.16
CA GLU A 194 -25.04 14.96 2.51
C GLU A 194 -24.78 15.60 3.87
N ALA A 195 -24.36 14.80 4.86
CA ALA A 195 -23.99 15.31 6.17
C ALA A 195 -22.75 16.21 6.13
N GLU A 196 -21.73 15.83 5.35
CA GLU A 196 -20.53 16.65 5.14
C GLU A 196 -20.86 17.98 4.46
N LEU A 197 -21.74 17.99 3.45
CA LEU A 197 -22.21 19.20 2.77
C LEU A 197 -22.97 20.12 3.74
N ALA A 198 -23.88 19.58 4.54
CA ALA A 198 -24.62 20.35 5.53
C ALA A 198 -23.68 20.98 6.59
N GLN A 199 -22.62 20.27 6.96
CA GLN A 199 -21.60 20.78 7.88
C GLN A 199 -20.78 21.92 7.26
N LEU A 200 -20.36 21.77 6.00
CA LEU A 200 -19.67 22.81 5.22
C LEU A 200 -20.54 24.06 5.06
N GLU A 201 -21.83 23.90 4.77
CA GLU A 201 -22.75 25.04 4.64
C GLU A 201 -22.90 25.81 5.95
N LYS A 202 -22.99 25.10 7.08
CA LYS A 202 -23.00 25.71 8.41
C LYS A 202 -21.69 26.45 8.72
N GLU A 203 -20.55 25.90 8.30
CA GLU A 203 -19.25 26.53 8.48
C GLU A 203 -19.12 27.81 7.63
N ILE A 204 -19.58 27.78 6.38
CA ILE A 204 -19.65 28.95 5.48
C ILE A 204 -20.56 30.03 6.09
N GLN A 205 -21.76 29.69 6.55
CA GLN A 205 -22.67 30.65 7.19
C GLN A 205 -22.07 31.26 8.47
N SER A 206 -21.39 30.45 9.29
CA SER A 206 -20.72 30.93 10.50
C SER A 206 -19.51 31.84 10.21
N SER A 207 -18.82 31.60 9.09
CA SER A 207 -17.70 32.41 8.63
C SER A 207 -18.17 33.72 8.02
N ASN A 208 -19.27 33.68 7.25
CA ASN A 208 -19.90 34.88 6.66
C ASN A 208 -20.44 35.80 7.77
N LYS A 209 -21.07 35.24 8.81
CA LYS A 209 -21.58 36.01 9.97
C LYS A 209 -20.48 36.61 10.87
N LYS A 210 -19.22 36.21 10.71
CA LYS A 210 -18.06 36.80 11.41
C LYS A 210 -17.36 37.88 10.59
N ALA A 211 -17.69 37.99 9.29
CA ALA A 211 -17.13 38.98 8.38
C ALA A 211 -17.99 40.26 8.29
N ASP A 212 -19.23 40.22 8.77
CA ASP A 212 -20.08 41.38 9.11
C ASP A 212 -19.95 41.75 10.60
#